data_AF-A0A7X8GVA2-F1
#
_entry.id   AF-A0A7X8GVA2-F1
#
_cell.length_a   1.000
_cell.length_b   1.000
_cell.length_c   1.000
_cell.angle_alpha   90.00
_cell.angle_beta   90.00
_cell.angle_gamma   90.00
#
_symmetry.space_group_name_H-M   'P 1'
#
loop_
_entity.id
_entity.type
_entity.pdbx_description
1 polymer ?
#
loop_
_entity_poly.entity_id
_entity_poly.type
_entity_poly.pdbx_seq_one_letter_code
_entity_poly.pdbx_strand_id
1 'polypeptide(L)'
;MNKILRFILVFVLIVSSYNNLNSYNFTGKDIISNCNIRAEVYKGFNFLYNFQFNRADSLRLELKRNYNYSPWTYLYEANYYWWKIISGENNDENVECFYKALTTARSKTGNIVTDEYQFLRIVIYSFMSRLDLMQSKYVNTLVELKKNLSVIKNTLGKETSFDGFYLTSGLYLYLTDVAYENYVYLRPFLLFVPSGNREKGLIFLNFKHNDIILSTESKYFLMKIYDEVEKNHYKSLQYATELAKSYPMNYIFKEHYLRMYCKKNNRSLTSEEIAAFKKEQLNNKQLSQKQTQYLLSIVQKLQSKSS
;
A
#
# COMPACT_ATOMS: atom_id res chain seq x y z
N MET A 1 17.01 3.81 -14.29
CA MET A 1 17.44 2.81 -13.30
C MET A 1 16.48 1.64 -13.35
N ASN A 2 16.95 0.42 -13.61
CA ASN A 2 16.15 -0.81 -13.46
C ASN A 2 15.84 -1.02 -11.96
N LYS A 3 14.85 -0.26 -11.50
CA LYS A 3 14.30 -0.19 -10.14
C LYS A 3 13.54 -1.46 -9.73
N ILE A 4 13.15 -2.27 -10.72
CA ILE A 4 12.53 -3.60 -10.57
C ILE A 4 13.38 -4.49 -9.64
N LEU A 5 14.71 -4.30 -9.66
CA LEU A 5 15.68 -5.13 -8.95
C LEU A 5 15.98 -4.71 -7.50
N ARG A 6 15.58 -3.50 -7.06
CA ARG A 6 15.87 -3.02 -5.68
C ARG A 6 14.80 -3.39 -4.65
N PHE A 7 13.63 -3.88 -5.07
CA PHE A 7 12.45 -4.02 -4.18
C PHE A 7 11.97 -5.45 -3.91
N ILE A 8 12.54 -6.47 -4.56
CA ILE A 8 12.19 -7.89 -4.30
C ILE A 8 13.29 -8.57 -3.44
N LEU A 9 14.28 -7.79 -2.99
CA LEU A 9 15.45 -8.18 -2.21
C LEU A 9 15.16 -8.15 -0.69
N VAL A 10 14.23 -8.99 -0.24
CA VAL A 10 14.07 -9.31 1.18
C VAL A 10 13.88 -10.81 1.34
N PHE A 11 14.83 -11.47 2.01
CA PHE A 11 14.58 -12.72 2.73
C PHE A 11 15.74 -12.99 3.71
N VAL A 12 15.57 -12.60 4.98
CA VAL A 12 15.10 -13.38 6.15
C VAL A 12 16.15 -14.35 6.67
N LEU A 13 16.44 -14.22 7.98
CA LEU A 13 17.03 -15.29 8.76
C LEU A 13 16.51 -15.37 10.22
N ILE A 14 16.28 -16.63 10.60
CA ILE A 14 16.54 -17.32 11.89
C ILE A 14 15.39 -17.60 12.89
N VAL A 15 14.81 -18.79 12.74
CA VAL A 15 14.61 -19.83 13.78
C VAL A 15 13.54 -19.65 14.89
N SER A 16 12.78 -20.75 14.98
CA SER A 16 11.83 -21.35 15.96
C SER A 16 11.49 -20.65 17.28
N SER A 17 10.21 -20.69 17.70
CA SER A 17 9.59 -21.83 18.45
C SER A 17 8.15 -21.52 18.90
N TYR A 18 7.35 -22.59 19.08
CA TYR A 18 6.12 -22.77 19.91
C TYR A 18 4.69 -22.36 19.44
N ASN A 19 3.93 -23.43 19.11
CA ASN A 19 2.60 -23.93 19.54
C ASN A 19 1.34 -23.07 19.79
N ASN A 20 0.26 -23.58 19.17
CA ASN A 20 -1.15 -23.76 19.57
C ASN A 20 -1.95 -22.58 20.12
N LEU A 21 -3.11 -22.31 19.48
CA LEU A 21 -4.43 -22.36 20.13
C LEU A 21 -5.60 -22.23 19.15
N ASN A 22 -6.73 -22.75 19.61
CA ASN A 22 -7.96 -23.09 18.90
C ASN A 22 -8.74 -21.91 18.30
N SER A 23 -9.55 -22.28 17.32
CA SER A 23 -10.54 -21.50 16.58
C SER A 23 -11.69 -20.98 17.45
N TYR A 24 -12.12 -19.75 17.17
CA TYR A 24 -13.45 -19.25 17.49
C TYR A 24 -14.03 -18.54 16.27
N ASN A 25 -15.31 -18.81 16.00
CA ASN A 25 -16.02 -18.29 14.83
C ASN A 25 -16.50 -16.85 15.07
N PHE A 26 -16.25 -15.96 14.12
CA PHE A 26 -16.89 -14.65 14.01
C PHE A 26 -17.45 -14.49 12.60
N THR A 27 -18.71 -14.06 12.52
CA THR A 27 -19.45 -13.82 11.28
C THR A 27 -19.20 -12.38 10.82
N GLY A 28 -18.53 -12.20 9.67
CA GLY A 28 -18.00 -10.92 9.23
C GLY A 28 -19.01 -9.88 8.73
N LYS A 29 -18.54 -8.60 8.66
CA LYS A 29 -18.68 -7.73 7.46
C LYS A 29 -18.01 -6.33 7.52
N ASP A 30 -17.18 -6.03 8.52
CA ASP A 30 -16.45 -4.75 8.59
C ASP A 30 -14.98 -4.95 8.92
N ILE A 31 -14.09 -4.15 8.32
CA ILE A 31 -12.65 -4.19 8.65
C ILE A 31 -12.39 -3.56 10.00
N ILE A 32 -13.10 -2.46 10.31
CA ILE A 32 -12.97 -1.73 11.56
C ILE A 32 -14.12 -2.15 12.47
N SER A 33 -13.91 -3.08 13.40
CA SER A 33 -14.98 -3.60 14.26
C SER A 33 -15.55 -2.56 15.22
N ASN A 34 -14.80 -1.50 15.55
CA ASN A 34 -15.27 -0.41 16.39
C ASN A 34 -16.05 0.65 15.59
N CYS A 35 -17.37 0.72 15.80
CA CYS A 35 -18.25 1.66 15.09
C CYS A 35 -17.94 3.14 15.36
N ASN A 36 -17.45 3.50 16.54
CA ASN A 36 -17.30 4.90 16.96
C ASN A 36 -16.19 5.63 16.17
N ILE A 37 -15.12 4.93 15.80
CA ILE A 37 -14.01 5.51 15.02
C ILE A 37 -14.18 5.31 13.51
N ARG A 38 -14.97 4.33 13.09
CA ARG A 38 -15.07 3.86 11.70
C ARG A 38 -15.37 5.01 10.73
N ALA A 39 -16.45 5.75 10.97
CA ALA A 39 -16.87 6.82 10.06
C ALA A 39 -15.74 7.85 9.83
N GLU A 40 -15.03 8.23 10.91
CA GLU A 40 -13.93 9.18 10.82
C GLU A 40 -12.72 8.60 10.07
N VAL A 41 -12.34 7.34 10.30
CA VAL A 41 -11.23 6.72 9.56
C VAL A 41 -11.54 6.67 8.06
N TYR A 42 -12.76 6.29 7.66
CA TYR A 42 -13.14 6.19 6.24
C TYR A 42 -13.17 7.57 5.59
N LYS A 43 -13.69 8.57 6.29
CA LYS A 43 -13.64 9.98 5.88
C LYS A 43 -12.21 10.45 5.68
N GLY A 44 -11.30 10.06 6.57
CA GLY A 44 -9.88 10.35 6.46
C GLY A 44 -9.24 9.71 5.24
N PHE A 45 -9.44 8.42 5.01
CA PHE A 45 -8.94 7.76 3.80
C PHE A 45 -9.49 8.42 2.54
N ASN A 46 -10.77 8.82 2.53
CA ASN A 46 -11.32 9.58 1.41
C ASN A 46 -10.62 10.93 1.20
N PHE A 47 -10.24 11.66 2.25
CA PHE A 47 -9.42 12.86 2.13
C PHE A 47 -8.03 12.56 1.56
N LEU A 48 -7.37 11.50 2.04
CA LEU A 48 -6.05 11.08 1.54
C LEU A 48 -6.10 10.70 0.07
N TYR A 49 -7.05 9.85 -0.33
CA TYR A 49 -7.22 9.45 -1.71
C TYR A 49 -7.53 10.63 -2.63
N ASN A 50 -8.16 11.70 -2.14
CA ASN A 50 -8.41 12.93 -2.89
C ASN A 50 -7.35 14.03 -2.71
N PHE A 51 -6.20 13.72 -2.12
CA PHE A 51 -5.08 14.67 -1.90
C PHE A 51 -5.53 15.94 -1.14
N GLN A 52 -6.44 15.76 -0.19
CA GLN A 52 -6.93 16.81 0.70
C GLN A 52 -6.11 16.86 2.00
N PHE A 53 -4.80 17.12 1.89
CA PHE A 53 -3.85 16.97 2.98
C PHE A 53 -4.15 17.84 4.21
N ASN A 54 -4.64 19.07 4.04
CA ASN A 54 -4.97 19.94 5.17
C ASN A 54 -6.15 19.40 6.00
N ARG A 55 -7.16 18.86 5.30
CA ARG A 55 -8.31 18.21 5.96
C ARG A 55 -7.90 16.89 6.60
N ALA A 56 -7.07 16.12 5.90
CA ALA A 56 -6.53 14.86 6.41
C ALA A 56 -5.71 15.07 7.68
N ASP A 57 -4.90 16.14 7.74
CA ASP A 57 -4.10 16.51 8.91
C ASP A 57 -4.95 16.98 10.09
N SER A 58 -5.97 17.81 9.82
CA SER A 58 -6.92 18.25 10.85
C SER A 58 -7.63 17.05 11.50
N LEU A 59 -8.10 16.11 10.68
CA LEU A 59 -8.72 14.87 11.15
C LEU A 59 -7.73 13.94 11.87
N ARG A 60 -6.47 13.90 11.42
CA ARG A 60 -5.41 13.13 12.10
C ARG A 60 -5.25 13.60 13.55
N LEU A 61 -5.23 14.91 13.78
CA LEU A 61 -5.15 15.49 15.12
C LEU A 61 -6.40 15.17 15.96
N GLU A 62 -7.58 15.22 15.34
CA GLU A 62 -8.84 14.84 15.99
C GLU A 62 -8.88 13.36 16.40
N LEU A 63 -8.50 12.46 15.49
CA LEU A 63 -8.41 11.02 15.78
C LEU A 63 -7.45 10.74 16.94
N LYS A 64 -6.31 11.43 16.99
CA LYS A 64 -5.36 11.32 18.10
C LYS A 64 -5.90 11.85 19.42
N ARG A 65 -6.74 12.88 19.40
CA ARG A 65 -7.35 13.42 20.62
C ARG A 65 -8.45 12.50 21.15
N ASN A 66 -9.33 12.04 20.27
CA ASN A 66 -10.57 11.36 20.64
C ASN A 66 -10.42 9.82 20.69
N TYR A 67 -9.47 9.26 19.94
CA TYR A 67 -9.31 7.82 19.73
C TYR A 67 -7.86 7.34 19.86
N ASN A 68 -7.06 7.92 20.77
CA ASN A 68 -5.65 7.53 21.01
C ASN A 68 -5.44 6.07 21.46
N TYR A 69 -6.51 5.35 21.80
CA TYR A 69 -6.45 3.94 22.17
C TYR A 69 -6.46 3.04 20.93
N SER A 70 -6.99 3.51 19.80
CA SER A 70 -7.21 2.68 18.62
C SER A 70 -5.95 2.57 17.75
N PRO A 71 -5.55 1.36 17.32
CA PRO A 71 -4.47 1.20 16.35
C PRO A 71 -4.77 1.86 15.00
N TRP A 72 -6.06 1.97 14.62
CA TRP A 72 -6.48 2.64 13.39
C TRP A 72 -6.15 4.12 13.34
N THR A 73 -6.19 4.81 14.47
CA THR A 73 -5.77 6.22 14.58
C THR A 73 -4.34 6.41 14.07
N TYR A 74 -3.45 5.52 14.50
CA TYR A 74 -2.03 5.60 14.17
C TYR A 74 -1.71 4.99 12.80
N LEU A 75 -2.49 4.00 12.34
CA LEU A 75 -2.37 3.50 10.97
C LEU A 75 -2.84 4.54 9.96
N TYR A 76 -3.90 5.30 10.27
CA TYR A 76 -4.33 6.45 9.48
C TYR A 76 -3.24 7.53 9.46
N GLU A 77 -2.67 7.88 10.62
CA GLU A 77 -1.55 8.81 10.71
C GLU A 77 -0.35 8.35 9.86
N ALA A 78 0.00 7.07 9.89
CA ALA A 78 1.02 6.51 9.02
C ALA A 78 0.66 6.68 7.53
N ASN A 79 -0.59 6.40 7.14
CA ASN A 79 -1.03 6.61 5.76
C ASN A 79 -0.96 8.07 5.32
N TYR A 80 -1.28 9.04 6.19
CA TYR A 80 -1.08 10.45 5.90
C TYR A 80 0.36 10.76 5.51
N TYR A 81 1.33 10.33 6.31
CA TYR A 81 2.75 10.53 5.98
C TYR A 81 3.20 9.71 4.78
N TRP A 82 2.69 8.50 4.58
CA TRP A 82 2.97 7.69 3.38
C TRP A 82 2.62 8.45 2.11
N TRP A 83 1.39 8.99 2.04
CA TRP A 83 0.92 9.73 0.88
C TRP A 83 1.73 11.01 0.64
N LYS A 84 2.22 11.69 1.69
CA LYS A 84 3.17 12.82 1.55
C LYS A 84 4.53 12.36 0.99
N ILE A 85 5.09 11.28 1.52
CA ILE A 85 6.38 10.71 1.09
C ILE A 85 6.35 10.35 -0.40
N ILE A 86 5.34 9.59 -0.84
CA ILE A 86 5.26 9.11 -2.23
C ILE A 86 4.81 10.18 -3.23
N SER A 87 4.35 11.34 -2.75
CA SER A 87 3.93 12.48 -3.59
C SER A 87 4.94 13.62 -3.64
N GLY A 88 6.17 13.41 -3.15
CA GLY A 88 7.28 14.34 -3.34
C GLY A 88 7.85 14.96 -2.07
N GLU A 89 7.29 14.64 -0.90
CA GLU A 89 7.84 15.08 0.39
C GLU A 89 8.56 13.95 1.12
N ASN A 90 9.40 13.21 0.41
CA ASN A 90 10.29 12.22 1.01
C ASN A 90 11.47 12.93 1.70
N ASN A 91 11.28 13.31 2.96
CA ASN A 91 12.28 13.96 3.81
C ASN A 91 12.32 13.28 5.19
N ASP A 92 13.39 13.51 5.95
CA ASP A 92 13.64 12.82 7.21
C ASP A 92 12.53 13.03 8.24
N GLU A 93 11.93 14.23 8.29
CA GLU A 93 10.82 14.55 9.21
C GLU A 93 9.59 13.68 8.92
N ASN A 94 9.10 13.65 7.67
CA ASN A 94 7.95 12.85 7.29
C ASN A 94 8.23 11.34 7.48
N VAL A 95 9.45 10.90 7.18
CA VAL A 95 9.91 9.51 7.37
C VAL A 95 9.91 9.14 8.87
N GLU A 96 10.43 10.00 9.73
CA GLU A 96 10.45 9.79 11.17
C GLU A 96 9.02 9.75 11.76
N CYS A 97 8.18 10.70 11.36
CA CYS A 97 6.76 10.72 11.75
C CYS A 97 6.02 9.45 11.33
N PHE A 98 6.30 8.93 10.13
CA PHE A 98 5.75 7.67 9.66
C PHE A 98 6.18 6.49 10.55
N TYR A 99 7.47 6.36 10.89
CA TYR A 99 7.94 5.31 11.79
C TYR A 99 7.34 5.42 13.19
N LYS A 100 7.23 6.64 13.74
CA LYS A 100 6.60 6.90 15.05
C LYS A 100 5.14 6.45 15.06
N ALA A 101 4.40 6.78 14.00
CA ALA A 101 3.01 6.37 13.83
C ALA A 101 2.87 4.84 13.79
N LEU A 102 3.64 4.15 12.95
CA LEU A 102 3.58 2.68 12.86
C LEU A 102 4.05 1.98 14.14
N THR A 103 5.06 2.53 14.82
CA THR A 103 5.53 2.00 16.10
C THR A 103 4.44 2.09 17.17
N THR A 104 3.69 3.20 17.16
CA THR A 104 2.56 3.40 18.07
C THR A 104 1.38 2.51 17.68
N ALA A 105 1.04 2.40 16.40
CA ALA A 105 0.03 1.46 15.91
C ALA A 105 0.35 0.02 16.37
N ARG A 106 1.62 -0.39 16.25
CA ARG A 106 2.10 -1.71 16.69
C ARG A 106 1.92 -1.91 18.19
N SER A 107 2.27 -0.93 19.01
CA SER A 107 2.08 -1.05 20.47
C SER A 107 0.61 -1.15 20.86
N LYS A 108 -0.28 -0.46 20.13
CA LYS A 108 -1.74 -0.56 20.31
C LYS A 108 -2.34 -1.88 19.82
N THR A 109 -1.72 -2.55 18.84
CA THR A 109 -2.15 -3.91 18.47
C THR A 109 -1.77 -4.96 19.50
N GLY A 110 -0.64 -4.78 20.21
CA GLY A 110 -0.16 -5.73 21.21
C GLY A 110 -0.06 -7.16 20.67
N ASN A 111 -0.42 -8.12 21.54
CA ASN A 111 -0.49 -9.55 21.21
C ASN A 111 -1.94 -10.02 20.95
N ILE A 112 -2.86 -9.11 20.62
CA ILE A 112 -4.26 -9.46 20.35
C ILE A 112 -4.34 -10.28 19.05
N VAL A 113 -5.05 -11.40 19.10
CA VAL A 113 -5.11 -12.41 18.02
C VAL A 113 -6.43 -12.43 17.25
N THR A 114 -7.30 -11.44 17.44
CA THR A 114 -8.48 -11.29 16.58
C THR A 114 -8.08 -11.00 15.13
N ASP A 115 -8.89 -11.41 14.16
CA ASP A 115 -8.56 -11.29 12.74
C ASP A 115 -8.20 -9.85 12.31
N GLU A 116 -8.98 -8.85 12.73
CA GLU A 116 -8.68 -7.44 12.46
C GLU A 116 -7.31 -7.00 12.99
N TYR A 117 -6.97 -7.37 14.23
CA TYR A 117 -5.67 -7.02 14.82
C TYR A 117 -4.51 -7.74 14.12
N GLN A 118 -4.71 -8.99 13.67
CA GLN A 118 -3.71 -9.68 12.87
C GLN A 118 -3.53 -9.03 11.50
N PHE A 119 -4.63 -8.66 10.83
CA PHE A 119 -4.59 -7.88 9.59
C PHE A 119 -3.84 -6.56 9.78
N LEU A 120 -4.16 -5.80 10.82
CA LEU A 120 -3.46 -4.55 11.16
C LEU A 120 -1.96 -4.77 11.37
N ARG A 121 -1.57 -5.82 12.08
CA ARG A 121 -0.15 -6.17 12.27
C ARG A 121 0.54 -6.47 10.94
N ILE A 122 -0.09 -7.23 10.05
CA ILE A 122 0.43 -7.50 8.71
C ILE A 122 0.63 -6.19 7.95
N VAL A 123 -0.37 -5.31 7.94
CA VAL A 123 -0.29 -4.01 7.27
C VAL A 123 0.83 -3.15 7.85
N ILE A 124 0.96 -3.08 9.19
CA ILE A 124 2.00 -2.32 9.88
C ILE A 124 3.40 -2.81 9.49
N TYR A 125 3.64 -4.13 9.58
CA TYR A 125 4.94 -4.70 9.21
C TYR A 125 5.23 -4.50 7.72
N SER A 126 4.24 -4.66 6.85
CA SER A 126 4.37 -4.41 5.41
C SER A 126 4.77 -2.96 5.13
N PHE A 127 4.15 -1.99 5.79
CA PHE A 127 4.51 -0.58 5.65
C PHE A 127 5.91 -0.27 6.19
N MET A 128 6.31 -0.84 7.34
CA MET A 128 7.67 -0.71 7.85
C MET A 128 8.69 -1.24 6.84
N SER A 129 8.49 -2.46 6.32
CA SER A 129 9.36 -3.07 5.31
C SER A 129 9.41 -2.25 4.02
N ARG A 130 8.29 -1.72 3.54
CA ARG A 130 8.25 -0.87 2.34
C ARG A 130 9.09 0.39 2.52
N LEU A 131 8.98 1.06 3.67
CA LEU A 131 9.77 2.25 3.92
C LEU A 131 11.25 1.92 4.11
N ASP A 132 11.58 0.86 4.85
CA ASP A 132 12.96 0.41 5.03
C ASP A 132 13.62 0.13 3.67
N LEU A 133 12.90 -0.52 2.74
CA LEU A 133 13.38 -0.72 1.36
C LEU A 133 13.63 0.58 0.60
N MET A 134 12.71 1.54 0.70
CA MET A 134 12.90 2.87 0.08
C MET A 134 14.14 3.57 0.64
N GLN A 135 14.43 3.38 1.92
CA GLN A 135 15.60 3.93 2.61
C GLN A 135 16.85 3.04 2.50
N SER A 136 16.82 1.96 1.70
CA SER A 136 17.91 0.99 1.57
C SER A 136 18.35 0.32 2.89
N LYS A 137 17.46 0.26 3.88
CA LYS A 137 17.65 -0.41 5.18
C LYS A 137 17.31 -1.89 5.08
N TYR A 138 18.09 -2.64 4.31
CA TYR A 138 17.77 -4.03 3.97
C TYR A 138 17.65 -4.95 5.19
N VAL A 139 18.58 -4.85 6.15
CA VAL A 139 18.56 -5.69 7.38
C VAL A 139 17.28 -5.47 8.19
N ASN A 140 16.90 -4.21 8.41
CA ASN A 140 15.64 -3.86 9.09
C ASN A 140 14.44 -4.45 8.34
N THR A 141 14.47 -4.36 7.02
CA THR A 141 13.42 -4.95 6.17
C THR A 141 13.28 -6.46 6.42
N LEU A 142 14.39 -7.19 6.50
CA LEU A 142 14.37 -8.64 6.78
C LEU A 142 13.72 -8.94 8.14
N VAL A 143 14.05 -8.15 9.16
CA VAL A 143 13.51 -8.30 10.51
C VAL A 143 12.00 -8.10 10.52
N GLU A 144 11.50 -7.05 9.88
CA GLU A 144 10.07 -6.76 9.85
C GLU A 144 9.29 -7.76 8.98
N LEU A 145 9.84 -8.21 7.84
CA LEU A 145 9.19 -9.27 7.04
C LEU A 145 9.15 -10.61 7.77
N LYS A 146 10.17 -10.96 8.56
CA LYS A 146 10.13 -12.18 9.38
C LYS A 146 9.01 -12.14 10.42
N LYS A 147 8.82 -10.99 11.08
CA LYS A 147 7.69 -10.78 12.01
C LYS A 147 6.36 -10.88 11.27
N ASN A 148 6.29 -10.29 10.07
CA ASN A 148 5.11 -10.35 9.21
C ASN A 148 4.73 -11.78 8.83
N LEU A 149 5.72 -12.58 8.38
CA LEU A 149 5.54 -13.99 8.03
C LEU A 149 4.95 -14.81 9.18
N SER A 150 5.33 -14.53 10.42
CA SER A 150 4.74 -15.20 11.59
C SER A 150 3.23 -14.95 11.70
N VAL A 151 2.78 -13.71 11.42
CA VAL A 151 1.35 -13.38 11.43
C VAL A 151 0.64 -13.96 10.19
N ILE A 152 1.23 -13.83 9.01
CA ILE A 152 0.67 -14.36 7.75
C ILE A 152 0.43 -15.88 7.84
N LYS A 153 1.35 -16.63 8.45
CA LYS A 153 1.19 -18.08 8.67
C LYS A 153 -0.11 -18.41 9.43
N ASN A 154 -0.57 -17.52 10.32
CA ASN A 154 -1.77 -17.72 11.13
C ASN A 154 -3.06 -17.23 10.44
N THR A 155 -2.96 -16.42 9.39
CA THR A 155 -4.10 -15.81 8.69
C THR A 155 -4.35 -16.39 7.31
N LEU A 156 -3.34 -17.00 6.67
CA LEU A 156 -3.52 -17.70 5.39
C LEU A 156 -4.56 -18.81 5.52
N GLY A 157 -5.52 -18.86 4.58
CA GLY A 157 -6.63 -19.81 4.62
C GLY A 157 -7.82 -19.33 5.44
N LYS A 158 -7.75 -18.15 6.08
CA LYS A 158 -8.85 -17.52 6.81
C LYS A 158 -9.53 -16.39 6.03
N GLU A 159 -9.34 -16.31 4.71
CA GLU A 159 -9.84 -15.19 3.91
C GLU A 159 -11.37 -15.03 3.98
N THR A 160 -12.11 -16.12 4.22
CA THR A 160 -13.56 -16.08 4.41
C THR A 160 -14.01 -15.61 5.80
N SER A 161 -13.14 -15.57 6.81
CA SER A 161 -13.49 -15.06 8.15
C SER A 161 -13.36 -13.53 8.23
N PHE A 162 -12.45 -12.95 7.46
CA PHE A 162 -12.19 -11.52 7.46
C PHE A 162 -11.74 -11.03 6.09
N ASP A 163 -12.56 -10.21 5.43
CA ASP A 163 -12.35 -9.72 4.06
C ASP A 163 -10.96 -9.10 3.84
N GLY A 164 -10.38 -8.44 4.85
CA GLY A 164 -9.04 -7.85 4.76
C GLY A 164 -7.94 -8.85 4.44
N PHE A 165 -8.14 -10.13 4.75
CA PHE A 165 -7.16 -11.17 4.45
C PHE A 165 -7.04 -11.48 2.96
N TYR A 166 -8.06 -11.23 2.12
CA TYR A 166 -7.87 -11.36 0.67
C TYR A 166 -6.77 -10.43 0.15
N LEU A 167 -6.71 -9.19 0.65
CA LEU A 167 -5.64 -8.25 0.29
C LEU A 167 -4.27 -8.75 0.77
N THR A 168 -4.14 -9.11 2.04
CA THR A 168 -2.83 -9.48 2.61
C THR A 168 -2.34 -10.83 2.12
N SER A 169 -3.20 -11.84 2.04
CA SER A 169 -2.89 -13.15 1.47
C SER A 169 -2.62 -13.04 -0.02
N GLY A 170 -3.38 -12.23 -0.75
CA GLY A 170 -3.17 -11.99 -2.18
C GLY A 170 -1.78 -11.40 -2.46
N LEU A 171 -1.40 -10.35 -1.73
CA LEU A 171 -0.06 -9.76 -1.81
C LEU A 171 1.03 -10.77 -1.43
N TYR A 172 0.84 -11.51 -0.35
CA TYR A 172 1.81 -12.51 0.09
C TYR A 172 2.03 -13.61 -0.96
N LEU A 173 0.95 -14.23 -1.43
CA LEU A 173 1.03 -15.34 -2.38
C LEU A 173 1.70 -14.91 -3.68
N TYR A 174 1.33 -13.72 -4.17
CA TYR A 174 1.89 -13.16 -5.39
C TYR A 174 3.38 -12.82 -5.24
N LEU A 175 3.73 -12.02 -4.23
CA LEU A 175 5.10 -11.55 -4.05
C LEU A 175 6.07 -12.68 -3.70
N THR A 176 5.63 -13.68 -2.93
CA THR A 176 6.45 -14.85 -2.60
C THR A 176 6.80 -15.67 -3.84
N ASP A 177 5.87 -15.84 -4.77
CA ASP A 177 6.09 -16.54 -6.04
C ASP A 177 7.03 -15.76 -6.97
N VAL A 178 6.78 -14.46 -7.12
CA VAL A 178 7.64 -13.53 -7.87
C VAL A 178 9.07 -13.54 -7.31
N ALA A 179 9.22 -13.59 -5.98
CA ALA A 179 10.51 -13.68 -5.32
C ALA A 179 11.21 -15.02 -5.64
N TYR A 180 10.49 -16.14 -5.56
CA TYR A 180 11.01 -17.46 -5.88
C TYR A 180 11.54 -17.55 -7.32
N GLU A 181 10.80 -16.98 -8.27
CA GLU A 181 11.16 -16.97 -9.70
C GLU A 181 12.40 -16.11 -9.97
N ASN A 182 12.36 -14.86 -9.50
CA ASN A 182 13.35 -13.84 -9.90
C ASN A 182 14.63 -13.84 -9.03
N TYR A 183 14.62 -14.51 -7.88
CA TYR A 183 15.71 -14.43 -6.90
C TYR A 183 16.12 -15.82 -6.41
N VAL A 184 16.88 -16.51 -7.25
CA VAL A 184 17.34 -17.90 -7.03
C VAL A 184 18.00 -18.09 -5.67
N TYR A 185 18.78 -17.12 -5.19
CA TYR A 185 19.46 -17.17 -3.89
C TYR A 185 18.51 -17.14 -2.69
N LEU A 186 17.25 -16.74 -2.87
CA LEU A 186 16.22 -16.78 -1.82
C LEU A 186 15.51 -18.13 -1.73
N ARG A 187 15.60 -18.98 -2.76
CA ARG A 187 14.85 -20.25 -2.84
C ARG A 187 15.09 -21.18 -1.66
N PRO A 188 16.33 -21.43 -1.18
CA PRO A 188 16.54 -22.32 -0.05
C PRO A 188 15.77 -21.88 1.19
N PHE A 189 15.65 -20.57 1.41
CA PHE A 189 14.89 -20.05 2.54
C PHE A 189 13.37 -20.05 2.28
N LEU A 190 12.92 -19.86 1.03
CA LEU A 190 11.50 -19.95 0.64
C LEU A 190 10.87 -21.32 0.87
N LEU A 191 11.67 -22.39 0.96
CA LEU A 191 11.19 -23.74 1.31
C LEU A 191 10.61 -23.85 2.73
N PHE A 192 10.93 -22.93 3.64
CA PHE A 192 10.52 -22.98 5.05
C PHE A 192 9.35 -22.02 5.39
N VAL A 193 8.77 -21.38 4.38
CA VAL A 193 7.56 -20.55 4.50
C VAL A 193 6.45 -21.13 3.60
N PRO A 194 5.18 -20.78 3.84
CA PRO A 194 4.12 -21.14 2.91
C PRO A 194 4.49 -20.73 1.48
N SER A 195 4.28 -21.64 0.53
CA SER A 195 4.64 -21.38 -0.86
C SER A 195 3.80 -20.24 -1.43
N GLY A 196 4.43 -19.43 -2.28
CA GLY A 196 3.71 -18.49 -3.12
C GLY A 196 2.79 -19.19 -4.11
N ASN A 197 1.86 -18.43 -4.68
CA ASN A 197 1.06 -18.84 -5.82
C ASN A 197 0.60 -17.58 -6.55
N ARG A 198 1.25 -17.26 -7.68
CA ARG A 198 1.00 -16.04 -8.45
C ARG A 198 -0.46 -15.91 -8.88
N GLU A 199 -1.06 -16.98 -9.42
CA GLU A 199 -2.45 -16.97 -9.90
C GLU A 199 -3.44 -16.75 -8.75
N LYS A 200 -3.34 -17.54 -7.69
CA LYS A 200 -4.18 -17.39 -6.49
C LYS A 200 -4.01 -16.01 -5.86
N GLY A 201 -2.79 -15.49 -5.84
CA GLY A 201 -2.49 -14.14 -5.39
C GLY A 201 -3.26 -13.08 -6.18
N LEU A 202 -3.25 -13.16 -7.52
CA LEU A 202 -4.03 -12.25 -8.38
C LEU A 202 -5.54 -12.42 -8.19
N ILE A 203 -6.04 -13.65 -8.02
CA ILE A 203 -7.46 -13.92 -7.74
C ILE A 203 -7.89 -13.25 -6.44
N PHE A 204 -7.11 -13.40 -5.37
CA PHE A 204 -7.39 -12.80 -4.08
C PHE A 204 -7.32 -11.27 -4.10
N LEU A 205 -6.32 -10.71 -4.79
CA LEU A 205 -6.25 -9.26 -4.98
C LEU A 205 -7.42 -8.71 -5.81
N ASN A 206 -7.99 -9.51 -6.70
CA ASN A 206 -9.15 -9.12 -7.51
C ASN A 206 -10.50 -9.40 -6.80
N PHE A 207 -10.47 -9.80 -5.53
CA PHE A 207 -11.68 -10.02 -4.75
C PHE A 207 -12.51 -8.73 -4.67
N LYS A 208 -13.83 -8.86 -4.83
CA LYS A 208 -14.76 -7.72 -4.80
C LYS A 208 -15.11 -7.38 -3.36
N HIS A 209 -14.32 -6.49 -2.77
CA HIS A 209 -14.59 -5.95 -1.45
C HIS A 209 -15.80 -5.00 -1.48
N ASN A 210 -16.70 -5.14 -0.49
CA ASN A 210 -17.71 -4.12 -0.19
C ASN A 210 -17.09 -2.91 0.51
N ASP A 211 -15.92 -3.11 1.13
CA ASP A 211 -15.17 -2.08 1.80
C ASP A 211 -14.40 -1.18 0.81
N ILE A 212 -14.58 0.13 0.92
CA ILE A 212 -13.96 1.10 0.01
C ILE A 212 -12.43 1.20 0.15
N ILE A 213 -11.89 1.00 1.36
CA ILE A 213 -10.46 1.04 1.61
C ILE A 213 -9.82 -0.18 0.96
N LEU A 214 -10.30 -1.40 1.24
CA LEU A 214 -9.75 -2.61 0.61
C LEU A 214 -9.94 -2.61 -0.90
N SER A 215 -11.10 -2.15 -1.39
CA SER A 215 -11.34 -2.05 -2.83
C SER A 215 -10.33 -1.10 -3.49
N THR A 216 -10.07 0.06 -2.87
CA THR A 216 -9.11 1.05 -3.39
C THR A 216 -7.67 0.53 -3.33
N GLU A 217 -7.25 -0.01 -2.19
CA GLU A 217 -5.90 -0.56 -2.02
C GLU A 217 -5.64 -1.75 -2.95
N SER A 218 -6.60 -2.67 -3.08
CA SER A 218 -6.47 -3.82 -3.99
C SER A 218 -6.31 -3.38 -5.45
N LYS A 219 -7.11 -2.42 -5.92
CA LYS A 219 -6.95 -1.83 -7.25
C LYS A 219 -5.61 -1.12 -7.40
N TYR A 220 -5.15 -0.41 -6.38
CA TYR A 220 -3.84 0.24 -6.39
C TYR A 220 -2.71 -0.79 -6.55
N PHE A 221 -2.73 -1.88 -5.80
CA PHE A 221 -1.73 -2.94 -5.92
C PHE A 221 -1.82 -3.68 -7.25
N LEU A 222 -3.01 -4.02 -7.74
CA LEU A 222 -3.19 -4.62 -9.06
C LEU A 222 -2.68 -3.72 -10.18
N MET A 223 -2.97 -2.42 -10.12
CA MET A 223 -2.43 -1.42 -11.06
C MET A 223 -0.90 -1.49 -11.10
N LYS A 224 -0.24 -1.51 -9.94
CA LYS A 224 1.23 -1.55 -9.82
C LYS A 224 1.80 -2.88 -10.28
N ILE A 225 1.22 -4.00 -9.84
CA ILE A 225 1.61 -5.35 -10.22
C ILE A 225 1.56 -5.53 -11.74
N TYR A 226 0.46 -5.12 -12.37
CA TYR A 226 0.31 -5.28 -13.81
C TYR A 226 1.24 -4.38 -14.63
N ASP A 227 1.58 -3.18 -14.17
CA ASP A 227 2.55 -2.31 -14.86
C ASP A 227 4.00 -2.77 -14.65
N GLU A 228 4.37 -3.03 -13.40
CA GLU A 228 5.76 -3.13 -12.98
C GLU A 228 6.30 -4.55 -13.06
N VAL A 229 5.46 -5.57 -12.84
CA VAL A 229 5.87 -6.97 -12.79
C VAL A 229 5.36 -7.73 -14.01
N GLU A 230 4.03 -7.83 -14.19
CA GLU A 230 3.42 -8.62 -15.28
C GLU A 230 3.57 -7.99 -16.67
N LYS A 231 3.96 -6.71 -16.73
CA LYS A 231 4.03 -5.92 -17.96
C LYS A 231 2.74 -5.91 -18.79
N ASN A 232 1.60 -6.19 -18.17
CA ASN A 232 0.28 -6.12 -18.79
C ASN A 232 -0.29 -4.69 -18.68
N HIS A 233 0.14 -3.82 -19.60
CA HIS A 233 -0.27 -2.41 -19.61
C HIS A 233 -1.78 -2.22 -19.81
N TYR A 234 -2.46 -3.15 -20.48
CA TYR A 234 -3.91 -3.09 -20.67
C TYR A 234 -4.66 -3.29 -19.34
N LYS A 235 -4.34 -4.36 -18.59
CA LYS A 235 -4.93 -4.58 -17.26
C LYS A 235 -4.56 -3.48 -16.28
N SER A 236 -3.30 -3.01 -16.30
CA SER A 236 -2.90 -1.87 -15.45
C SER A 236 -3.70 -0.60 -15.77
N LEU A 237 -3.93 -0.30 -17.05
CA LEU A 237 -4.75 0.84 -17.48
C LEU A 237 -6.19 0.75 -16.98
N GLN A 238 -6.79 -0.45 -16.94
CA GLN A 238 -8.15 -0.62 -16.41
C GLN A 238 -8.24 -0.16 -14.95
N TYR A 239 -7.39 -0.68 -14.07
CA TYR A 239 -7.36 -0.27 -12.66
C TYR A 239 -6.97 1.20 -12.49
N ALA A 240 -6.00 1.70 -13.26
CA ALA A 240 -5.62 3.12 -13.22
C ALA A 240 -6.79 4.04 -13.61
N THR A 241 -7.59 3.65 -14.60
CA THR A 241 -8.77 4.39 -15.04
C THR A 241 -9.83 4.45 -13.94
N GLU A 242 -10.12 3.31 -13.30
CA GLU A 242 -11.07 3.26 -12.18
C GLU A 242 -10.63 4.14 -11.01
N LEU A 243 -9.35 4.07 -10.63
CA LEU A 243 -8.78 4.87 -9.54
C LEU A 243 -8.78 6.36 -9.87
N ALA A 244 -8.35 6.75 -11.07
CA ALA A 244 -8.33 8.15 -11.50
C ALA A 244 -9.74 8.73 -11.64
N LYS A 245 -10.74 7.92 -12.03
CA LYS A 245 -12.14 8.33 -12.06
C LYS A 245 -12.74 8.50 -10.66
N SER A 246 -12.43 7.56 -9.76
CA SER A 246 -12.95 7.59 -8.38
C SER A 246 -12.33 8.71 -7.55
N TYR A 247 -11.06 9.02 -7.82
CA TYR A 247 -10.27 10.01 -7.09
C TYR A 247 -9.54 10.96 -8.06
N PRO A 248 -10.27 11.88 -8.73
CA PRO A 248 -9.72 12.71 -9.81
C PRO A 248 -8.64 13.69 -9.37
N MET A 249 -8.56 13.99 -8.07
CA MET A 249 -7.52 14.84 -7.48
C MET A 249 -6.30 14.04 -7.01
N ASN A 250 -6.32 12.71 -7.12
CA ASN A 250 -5.16 11.88 -6.85
C ASN A 250 -4.17 11.93 -8.01
N TYR A 251 -3.16 12.79 -7.91
CA TYR A 251 -2.21 12.99 -8.99
C TYR A 251 -1.30 11.77 -9.22
N ILE A 252 -1.14 10.88 -8.23
CA ILE A 252 -0.42 9.61 -8.43
C ILE A 252 -1.25 8.65 -9.28
N PHE A 253 -2.56 8.51 -9.02
CA PHE A 253 -3.43 7.69 -9.87
C PHE A 253 -3.55 8.27 -11.27
N LYS A 254 -3.69 9.59 -11.38
CA LYS A 254 -3.75 10.28 -12.67
C LYS A 254 -2.47 10.13 -13.47
N GLU A 255 -1.30 10.28 -12.85
CA GLU A 255 -0.01 10.05 -13.50
C GLU A 255 0.11 8.62 -14.02
N HIS A 256 -0.23 7.63 -13.20
CA HIS A 256 -0.22 6.22 -13.60
C HIS A 256 -1.16 5.96 -14.79
N TYR A 257 -2.37 6.54 -14.77
CA TYR A 257 -3.31 6.49 -15.89
C TYR A 257 -2.69 7.07 -17.16
N LEU A 258 -2.16 8.30 -17.11
CA LEU A 258 -1.54 8.95 -18.27
C LEU A 258 -0.36 8.14 -18.81
N ARG A 259 0.49 7.60 -17.93
CA ARG A 259 1.60 6.74 -18.32
C ARG A 259 1.13 5.48 -19.04
N MET A 260 0.11 4.79 -18.52
CA MET A 260 -0.42 3.58 -19.16
C MET A 260 -1.14 3.91 -20.47
N TYR A 261 -1.83 5.04 -20.53
CA TYR A 261 -2.49 5.53 -21.73
C TYR A 261 -1.47 5.81 -22.84
N CYS A 262 -0.36 6.49 -22.53
CA CYS A 262 0.75 6.71 -23.46
C CYS A 262 1.33 5.39 -23.99
N LYS A 263 1.63 4.44 -23.08
CA LYS A 263 2.16 3.12 -23.47
C LYS A 263 1.20 2.36 -24.40
N LYS A 264 -0.10 2.34 -24.08
CA LYS A 264 -1.12 1.63 -24.88
C LYS A 264 -1.24 2.20 -26.29
N ASN A 265 -1.20 3.52 -26.42
CA ASN A 265 -1.38 4.22 -27.70
C ASN A 265 -0.05 4.49 -28.42
N ASN A 266 1.06 3.99 -27.88
CA ASN A 266 2.41 4.22 -28.38
C ASN A 266 2.70 5.70 -28.70
N ARG A 267 2.30 6.60 -27.79
CA ARG A 267 2.48 8.06 -27.94
C ARG A 267 2.94 8.74 -26.67
N SER A 268 3.60 9.88 -26.84
CA SER A 268 3.94 10.80 -25.76
C SER A 268 2.76 11.71 -25.41
N LEU A 269 2.80 12.33 -24.23
CA LEU A 269 1.85 13.40 -23.88
C LEU A 269 2.17 14.67 -24.68
N THR A 270 1.14 15.41 -25.08
CA THR A 270 1.31 16.72 -25.72
C THR A 270 1.63 17.81 -24.69
N SER A 271 2.16 18.95 -25.16
CA SER A 271 2.36 20.14 -24.30
C SER A 271 1.06 20.62 -23.68
N GLU A 272 -0.08 20.48 -24.38
CA GLU A 272 -1.41 20.85 -23.90
C GLU A 272 -1.88 19.95 -22.76
N GLU A 273 -1.69 18.63 -22.88
CA GLU A 273 -2.03 17.66 -21.82
C GLU A 273 -1.21 17.91 -20.54
N ILE A 274 0.07 18.24 -20.69
CA ILE A 274 0.96 18.59 -19.58
C ILE A 274 0.54 19.92 -18.94
N ALA A 275 0.18 20.92 -19.77
CA ALA A 275 -0.32 22.20 -19.28
C ALA A 275 -1.64 22.06 -18.53
N ALA A 276 -2.56 21.20 -19.00
CA ALA A 276 -3.81 20.88 -18.32
C ALA A 276 -3.55 20.22 -16.96
N PHE A 277 -2.69 19.21 -16.92
CA PHE A 277 -2.29 18.55 -15.66
C PHE A 277 -1.68 19.57 -14.67
N LYS A 278 -0.76 20.42 -15.13
CA LYS A 278 -0.15 21.48 -14.32
C LYS A 278 -1.20 22.46 -13.77
N LYS A 279 -2.15 22.88 -14.60
CA LYS A 279 -3.22 23.82 -14.20
C LYS A 279 -4.09 23.23 -13.09
N GLU A 280 -4.48 21.96 -13.20
CA GLU A 280 -5.23 21.28 -12.15
C GLU A 280 -4.47 21.24 -10.82
N GLN A 281 -3.18 20.90 -10.85
CA GLN A 281 -2.34 20.87 -9.66
C GLN A 281 -2.26 22.23 -8.96
N LEU A 282 -2.05 23.30 -9.73
CA LEU A 282 -2.00 24.67 -9.22
C LEU A 282 -3.34 25.12 -8.62
N ASN A 283 -4.46 24.56 -9.10
CA ASN A 283 -5.78 24.81 -8.51
C ASN A 283 -5.98 24.06 -7.18
N ASN A 284 -5.24 22.98 -6.93
CA ASN A 284 -5.27 22.29 -5.63
C ASN A 284 -4.36 23.01 -4.62
N LYS A 285 -4.95 23.97 -3.90
CA LYS A 285 -4.29 24.76 -2.84
C LYS A 285 -3.82 23.96 -1.62
N GLN A 286 -4.02 22.64 -1.58
CA GLN A 286 -3.56 21.77 -0.50
C GLN A 286 -2.22 21.08 -0.79
N LEU A 287 -1.71 21.18 -2.03
CA LEU A 287 -0.38 20.68 -2.36
C LEU A 287 0.70 21.68 -1.97
N SER A 288 1.80 21.19 -1.42
CA SER A 288 2.99 22.01 -1.28
C SER A 288 3.64 22.28 -2.62
N GLN A 289 4.51 23.29 -2.66
CA GLN A 289 5.33 23.58 -3.84
C GLN A 289 6.20 22.38 -4.22
N LYS A 290 6.77 21.66 -3.24
CA LYS A 290 7.59 20.47 -3.46
C LYS A 290 6.78 19.34 -4.12
N GLN A 291 5.57 19.07 -3.62
CA GLN A 291 4.69 18.07 -4.23
C GLN A 291 4.31 18.45 -5.66
N THR A 292 3.94 19.72 -5.88
CA THR A 292 3.58 20.22 -7.21
C THR A 292 4.73 20.03 -8.20
N GLN A 293 5.95 20.43 -7.83
CA GLN A 293 7.15 20.26 -8.65
C GLN A 293 7.46 18.79 -8.91
N TYR A 294 7.42 17.94 -7.88
CA TYR A 294 7.70 16.51 -7.99
C TYR A 294 6.73 15.84 -8.97
N LEU A 295 5.43 16.01 -8.77
CA LEU A 295 4.40 15.39 -9.58
C LEU A 295 4.45 15.88 -11.04
N LEU A 296 4.68 17.18 -11.26
CA LEU A 296 4.87 17.73 -12.60
C LEU A 296 6.10 17.12 -13.29
N SER A 297 7.21 16.94 -12.55
CA SER A 297 8.44 16.35 -13.09
C SER A 297 8.27 14.89 -13.55
N ILE A 298 7.30 14.15 -12.97
CA ILE A 298 7.00 12.78 -13.40
C ILE A 298 6.27 12.81 -14.74
N VAL A 299 5.24 13.65 -14.86
CA VAL A 299 4.44 13.76 -16.09
C VAL A 299 5.25 14.34 -17.25
N GLN A 300 6.14 15.30 -17.00
CA GLN A 300 7.04 15.83 -18.04
C GLN A 300 7.94 14.76 -18.69
N LYS A 301 8.32 13.70 -17.95
CA LYS A 301 9.09 12.57 -18.51
C LYS A 301 8.29 11.72 -19.49
N LEU A 302 6.97 11.91 -19.57
CA LEU A 302 6.09 11.26 -20.54
C LEU A 302 6.01 12.04 -21.86
N GLN A 303 6.59 13.25 -21.93
CA GLN A 303 6.72 14.02 -23.16
C GLN A 303 7.89 13.53 -24.02
N SER A 304 8.98 13.07 -23.38
CA SER A 304 10.29 12.86 -24.01
C SER A 304 10.62 11.41 -24.38
N LYS A 305 9.64 10.50 -24.37
CA LYS A 305 9.87 9.05 -24.56
C LYS A 305 9.46 8.49 -25.92
N SER A 306 9.26 9.33 -26.92
CA SER A 306 9.05 8.92 -28.32
C SER A 306 10.37 9.00 -29.13
N SER A 307 11.35 8.20 -28.72
CA SER A 307 12.55 7.87 -29.52
C SER A 307 13.05 6.50 -29.13
#